data_AF-A0A1S9J0N7-F1
#
_entry.id   AF-A0A1S9J0N7-F1
#
_cell.length_a   1.000
_cell.length_b   1.000
_cell.length_c   1.000
_cell.angle_alpha   90.00
_cell.angle_beta   90.00
_cell.angle_gamma   90.00
#
_symmetry.space_group_name_H-M   'P 1'
#
loop_
_entity.id
_entity.type
_entity.pdbx_description
1 polymer ?
#
loop_
_entity_poly.entity_id
_entity_poly.type
_entity_poly.pdbx_seq_one_letter_code
_entity_poly.pdbx_strand_id
1 'polypeptide(L)' 'MAKPARRKCKICKEWFHPAFSNQWWCCPEHGTQLALERRS' A
#
# COMPACT_ATOMS: atom_id res chain seq x y z
N MET A 1 -10.55 -19.36 3.10
CA MET A 1 -10.26 -17.95 2.72
C MET A 1 -8.75 -17.80 2.63
N ALA A 2 -8.20 -17.57 1.43
CA ALA A 2 -6.76 -17.33 1.29
C ALA A 2 -6.43 -16.02 2.01
N LYS A 3 -5.53 -16.07 3.00
CA LYS A 3 -5.02 -14.87 3.65
C LYS A 3 -4.48 -13.94 2.55
N PRO A 4 -4.84 -12.64 2.53
CA PRO A 4 -4.35 -11.73 1.50
C PRO A 4 -2.83 -11.80 1.50
N ALA A 5 -2.28 -12.04 0.30
CA ALA A 5 -0.84 -12.13 0.11
C ALA A 5 -0.19 -10.84 0.64
N ARG A 6 0.88 -11.00 1.41
CA ARG A 6 1.67 -9.85 1.88
C ARG A 6 2.12 -9.05 0.67
N ARG A 7 1.93 -7.74 0.71
CA ARG A 7 2.41 -6.82 -0.31
C ARG A 7 3.50 -5.94 0.25
N LYS A 8 4.29 -5.38 -0.65
CA LYS A 8 5.35 -4.44 -0.33
C LYS A 8 4.84 -3.02 -0.55
N CYS A 9 4.99 -2.15 0.44
CA CYS A 9 4.58 -0.75 0.33
C CYS A 9 5.40 -0.06 -0.77
N LYS A 10 4.75 0.73 -1.63
CA LYS A 10 5.47 1.49 -2.67
C LYS A 10 6.35 2.62 -2.13
N ILE A 11 6.07 3.12 -0.93
CA ILE A 11 6.80 4.21 -0.30
C ILE A 11 7.97 3.68 0.55
N CYS A 12 7.68 3.04 1.68
CA CYS A 12 8.71 2.55 2.60
C CYS A 12 9.26 1.15 2.27
N LYS A 13 8.74 0.47 1.24
CA LYS A 13 9.17 -0.88 0.86
C LYS A 13 8.99 -1.95 1.94
N GLU A 14 8.17 -1.69 2.97
CA GLU A 14 7.87 -2.66 4.02
C GLU A 14 6.81 -3.68 3.59
N TRP A 15 6.90 -4.90 4.12
CA TRP A 15 5.89 -5.93 3.91
C TRP A 15 4.70 -5.69 4.84
N PHE A 16 3.50 -5.57 4.27
CA PHE A 16 2.27 -5.35 4.99
C PHE A 16 1.15 -6.26 4.50
N HIS A 17 0.08 -6.38 5.29
CA HIS A 17 -1.12 -7.10 4.92
C HIS A 17 -2.16 -6.13 4.37
N PRO A 18 -2.43 -6.14 3.05
CA PRO A 18 -3.41 -5.24 2.48
C PRO A 18 -4.82 -5.61 2.96
N ALA A 19 -5.59 -4.60 3.38
CA ALA A 19 -7.01 -4.74 3.71
C ALA A 19 -7.88 -4.90 2.46
N PHE A 20 -7.44 -4.35 1.32
CA PHE A 20 -8.16 -4.37 0.04
C PHE A 20 -7.21 -4.67 -1.12
N SER A 21 -7.73 -5.23 -2.22
CA SER A 21 -6.94 -5.55 -3.43
C SER A 21 -6.25 -4.34 -4.07
N ASN A 22 -6.74 -3.12 -3.84
CA ASN A 22 -6.18 -1.88 -4.36
C ASN A 22 -5.24 -1.17 -3.38
N GLN A 23 -4.98 -1.73 -2.20
CA GLN A 23 -4.05 -1.15 -1.25
C GLN A 23 -2.61 -1.49 -1.65
N TRP A 24 -1.82 -0.44 -1.91
CA TRP A 24 -0.40 -0.51 -2.27
C TRP A 24 0.52 0.23 -1.27
N TRP A 25 -0.04 0.61 -0.14
CA TRP A 25 0.61 1.36 0.94
C TRP A 25 0.35 0.68 2.29
N CYS A 26 1.31 0.72 3.21
CA CYS A 26 1.12 0.13 4.54
C CYS A 26 0.29 1.01 5.47
N CYS A 27 0.32 2.33 5.29
CA CYS A 27 -0.34 3.32 6.16
C CYS A 27 -1.02 4.42 5.34
N PRO A 28 -2.07 5.08 5.85
CA PRO A 28 -2.78 6.15 5.15
C PRO A 28 -1.88 7.32 4.72
N GLU A 29 -0.83 7.62 5.49
CA GLU A 29 0.19 8.63 5.12
C GLU A 29 0.90 8.28 3.81
N HIS A 30 1.37 7.03 3.69
CA HIS A 30 1.97 6.53 2.45
C HIS A 30 0.97 6.43 1.30
N GLY A 31 -0.31 6.15 1.60
CA GLY A 31 -1.38 6.20 0.60
C GLY A 31 -1.57 7.61 0.04
N THR A 32 -1.52 8.62 0.90
CA THR A 32 -1.60 10.03 0.53
C THR A 32 -0.39 10.46 -0.30
N GLN A 33 0.83 10.12 0.13
CA GLN A 33 2.03 10.41 -0.64
C GLN A 33 1.98 9.76 -2.03
N LEU A 34 1.59 8.49 -2.12
CA LEU A 34 1.45 7.79 -3.40
C LEU A 34 0.39 8.44 -4.31
N ALA A 35 -0.71 8.97 -3.75
CA ALA A 35 -1.74 9.66 -4.50
C ALA A 35 -1.25 11.03 -5.02
N LEU A 36 -0.46 11.76 -4.22
CA LEU A 36 0.18 13.01 -4.61
C LEU A 36 1.20 12.79 -5.73
N GLU A 37 2.06 11.78 -5.60
CA GLU A 37 3.06 11.43 -6.63
C GLU A 37 2.41 11.06 -7.98
N ARG A 38 1.26 10.35 -7.96
CA ARG A 38 0.55 9.95 -9.20
C ARG A 38 -0.23 11.08 -9.86
N ARG A 39 -0.41 12.21 -9.17
CA ARG A 39 -1.13 13.38 -9.70
C ARG A 39 -0.20 14.34 -10.44
N SER A 40 1.12 14.19 -10.27
CA SER A 40 2.13 15.01 -10.92
C SER A 40 2.59 14.48 -12.28
#